data_AF-A0A501WCK0-F1
#
_entry.id   AF-A0A501WCK0-F1
#
_cell.length_a   1.000
_cell.length_b   1.000
_cell.length_c   1.000
_cell.angle_alpha   90.00
_cell.angle_beta   90.00
_cell.angle_gamma   90.00
#
_symmetry.space_group_name_H-M   'P 1'
#
loop_
_entity.id
_entity.type
_entity.pdbx_description
1 polymer ?
#
loop_
_entity_poly.entity_id
_entity_poly.type
_entity_poly.pdbx_seq_one_letter_code
_entity_poly.pdbx_strand_id
1 'polypeptide(L)'
;MKRLLILLFLLPIISCNPVKHKETENLEIISIGKYSFKLPADFKLIEETGIDSYVGRIEGDSISFFFDYGVYSNELAPTPEQYLEDSTWVKYASYQFMESGKTYNVDMLPKGDVLSMRKAHVQDSLRWKGSEYVATGRHGEYIFDFPIYLPEEIKEHDISVDTIDNQYRKIVKAKNPKMGITGIYIKPINSDTALTMVADSLSESQQELVARILSTVSVK
;
A
#
# COMPACT_ATOMS: atom_id res chain seq x y z
N MET A 1 59.42 -9.79 -53.32
CA MET A 1 58.83 -9.34 -52.05
C MET A 1 57.64 -8.43 -52.38
N LYS A 2 56.41 -8.96 -52.39
CA LYS A 2 55.19 -8.18 -52.65
C LYS A 2 54.76 -7.53 -51.33
N ARG A 3 54.77 -6.19 -51.26
CA ARG A 3 54.22 -5.45 -50.12
C ARG A 3 52.70 -5.34 -50.30
N LEU A 4 51.95 -5.99 -49.41
CA LEU A 4 50.51 -5.91 -49.31
C LEU A 4 50.16 -4.59 -48.59
N LEU A 5 49.51 -3.65 -49.28
CA LEU A 5 49.03 -2.41 -48.70
C LEU A 5 47.61 -2.67 -48.15
N ILE A 6 47.47 -2.75 -46.83
CA ILE A 6 46.16 -2.86 -46.17
C ILE A 6 45.66 -1.43 -45.93
N LEU A 7 44.65 -1.00 -46.69
CA LEU A 7 43.87 0.20 -46.38
C LEU A 7 42.89 -0.12 -45.25
N LEU A 8 43.10 0.47 -44.07
CA LEU A 8 42.19 0.40 -42.94
C LEU A 8 41.07 1.43 -43.15
N PHE A 9 39.88 0.97 -43.53
CA PHE A 9 38.69 1.82 -43.66
C PHE A 9 38.13 2.09 -42.26
N LEU A 10 38.41 3.27 -41.70
CA LEU A 10 37.82 3.77 -40.46
C LEU A 10 36.34 4.12 -40.72
N LEU A 11 35.43 3.19 -40.43
CA LEU A 11 33.99 3.45 -40.38
C LEU A 11 33.67 4.27 -39.11
N PRO A 12 33.10 5.49 -39.24
CA PRO A 12 32.61 6.21 -38.07
C PRO A 12 31.33 5.51 -37.57
N ILE A 13 31.42 4.93 -36.39
CA ILE A 13 30.28 4.37 -35.66
C ILE A 13 29.47 5.56 -35.13
N ILE A 14 28.41 5.94 -35.85
CA ILE A 14 27.43 6.91 -35.35
C ILE A 14 26.62 6.19 -34.27
N SER A 15 27.04 6.34 -33.02
CA SER A 15 26.23 5.97 -31.86
C SER A 15 25.16 7.04 -31.68
N CYS A 16 23.94 6.76 -32.15
CA CYS A 16 22.75 7.43 -31.68
C CYS A 16 22.46 6.96 -30.26
N ASN A 17 22.98 7.67 -29.26
CA ASN A 17 22.32 7.64 -27.96
C ASN A 17 20.97 8.35 -28.12
N PRO A 18 19.82 7.73 -27.77
CA PRO A 18 18.60 8.50 -27.61
C PRO A 18 18.89 9.51 -26.51
N VAL A 19 18.97 10.78 -26.89
CA VAL A 19 18.91 11.89 -25.95
C VAL A 19 17.57 11.73 -25.24
N LYS A 20 17.61 11.25 -24.00
CA LYS A 20 16.47 11.38 -23.09
C LYS A 20 16.27 12.89 -22.95
N HIS A 21 15.37 13.45 -23.74
CA HIS A 21 14.79 14.75 -23.46
C HIS A 21 14.16 14.61 -22.08
N LYS A 22 14.89 15.07 -21.07
CA LYS A 22 14.31 15.39 -19.77
C LYS A 22 13.48 16.62 -20.08
N GLU A 23 12.25 16.43 -20.55
CA GLU A 23 11.26 17.50 -20.49
C GLU A 23 11.31 17.97 -19.04
N THR A 24 11.64 19.25 -18.87
CA THR A 24 11.51 19.90 -17.57
C THR A 24 10.02 19.92 -17.30
N GLU A 25 9.50 18.85 -16.68
CA GLU A 25 8.10 18.79 -16.24
C GLU A 25 7.84 20.08 -15.47
N ASN A 26 6.92 20.90 -15.99
CA ASN A 26 6.51 22.09 -15.28
C ASN A 26 5.70 21.61 -14.07
N LEU A 27 6.31 21.68 -12.88
CA LEU A 27 5.73 21.18 -11.64
C LEU A 27 5.18 22.33 -10.81
N GLU A 28 3.97 22.14 -10.30
CA GLU A 28 3.31 23.02 -9.34
C GLU A 28 3.18 22.33 -7.98
N ILE A 29 3.07 23.15 -6.92
CA ILE A 29 2.88 22.66 -5.56
C ILE A 29 1.40 22.76 -5.20
N ILE A 30 0.77 21.61 -4.94
CA ILE A 30 -0.56 21.55 -4.34
C ILE A 30 -0.42 21.15 -2.88
N SER A 31 -1.17 21.80 -2.01
CA SER A 31 -1.13 21.55 -0.57
C SER A 31 -2.46 21.08 -0.04
N ILE A 32 -2.43 20.07 0.81
CA ILE A 32 -3.59 19.55 1.54
C ILE A 32 -3.25 19.62 3.04
N GLY A 33 -3.92 20.52 3.77
CA GLY A 33 -3.55 20.85 5.13
C GLY A 33 -2.09 21.30 5.23
N LYS A 34 -1.29 20.57 6.03
CA LYS A 34 0.14 20.83 6.22
C LYS A 34 1.06 20.08 5.25
N TYR A 35 0.50 19.25 4.38
CA TYR A 35 1.27 18.46 3.42
C TYR A 35 1.30 19.17 2.07
N SER A 36 2.42 19.05 1.37
CA SER A 36 2.60 19.59 0.02
C SER A 36 3.13 18.50 -0.90
N PHE A 37 2.65 18.51 -2.15
CA PHE A 37 3.02 17.59 -3.20
C PHE A 37 3.43 18.38 -4.44
N LYS A 38 4.37 17.85 -5.23
CA LYS A 38 4.73 18.37 -6.55
C LYS A 38 3.98 17.58 -7.61
N LEU A 39 3.16 18.26 -8.39
CA LEU A 39 2.36 17.67 -9.47
C LEU A 39 2.63 18.39 -10.78
N PRO A 40 2.40 17.74 -11.94
CA PRO A 40 2.36 18.44 -13.22
C PRO A 40 1.37 19.63 -13.19
N ALA A 41 1.72 20.72 -13.87
CA ALA A 41 0.99 22.00 -13.80
C ALA A 41 -0.47 21.95 -14.33
N ASP A 42 -0.88 20.87 -15.01
CA ASP A 42 -2.26 20.68 -15.44
C ASP A 42 -3.18 20.15 -14.33
N PHE A 43 -2.62 19.67 -13.21
CA PHE A 43 -3.38 19.21 -12.07
C PHE A 43 -4.04 20.36 -11.31
N LYS A 44 -5.30 20.18 -10.92
CA LYS A 44 -6.08 21.18 -10.19
C LYS A 44 -6.68 20.62 -8.92
N LEU A 45 -6.56 21.38 -7.85
CA LEU A 45 -7.24 21.12 -6.59
C LEU A 45 -8.72 21.53 -6.70
N ILE A 46 -9.61 20.63 -6.33
CA ILE A 46 -11.06 20.83 -6.27
C ILE A 46 -11.49 20.49 -4.84
N GLU A 47 -11.86 21.50 -4.07
CA GLU A 47 -12.35 21.29 -2.70
C GLU A 47 -13.80 20.78 -2.72
N GLU A 48 -14.11 19.83 -1.84
CA GLU A 48 -15.45 19.28 -1.68
C GLU A 48 -15.98 19.56 -0.27
N THR A 49 -17.30 19.44 -0.08
CA THR A 49 -17.92 19.68 1.22
C THR A 49 -17.79 18.45 2.11
N GLY A 50 -16.93 18.53 3.12
CA GLY A 50 -16.86 17.58 4.25
C GLY A 50 -17.65 18.07 5.47
N ILE A 51 -17.97 17.17 6.40
CA ILE A 51 -18.62 17.53 7.68
C ILE A 51 -17.56 17.89 8.72
N ASP A 52 -16.54 17.04 8.86
CA ASP A 52 -15.52 17.05 9.91
C ASP A 52 -14.09 16.95 9.37
N SER A 53 -13.92 16.56 8.10
CA SER A 53 -12.64 16.51 7.38
C SER A 53 -12.53 17.59 6.30
N TYR A 54 -11.30 17.99 5.99
CA TYR A 54 -10.99 18.67 4.74
C TYR A 54 -10.84 17.63 3.63
N VAL A 55 -11.83 17.58 2.73
CA VAL A 55 -11.91 16.59 1.66
C VAL A 55 -11.94 17.26 0.29
N GLY A 56 -11.55 16.52 -0.73
CA GLY A 56 -11.59 17.03 -2.10
C GLY A 56 -10.92 16.10 -3.09
N ARG A 57 -10.64 16.67 -4.27
CA ARG A 57 -9.98 15.97 -5.36
C ARG A 57 -8.81 16.77 -5.93
N ILE A 58 -7.89 16.06 -6.56
CA ILE A 58 -6.90 16.65 -7.46
C ILE A 58 -7.04 15.97 -8.83
N GLU A 59 -7.30 16.73 -9.88
CA GLU A 59 -7.57 16.20 -11.22
C GLU A 59 -6.58 16.71 -12.26
N GLY A 60 -6.03 15.81 -13.07
CA GLY A 60 -5.07 16.08 -14.15
C GLY A 60 -4.66 14.78 -14.86
N ASP A 61 -4.21 14.83 -16.11
CA ASP A 61 -3.82 13.63 -16.89
C ASP A 61 -4.82 12.43 -16.86
N SER A 62 -6.13 12.71 -16.83
CA SER A 62 -7.19 11.70 -16.62
C SER A 62 -7.04 10.86 -15.33
N ILE A 63 -6.25 11.35 -14.37
CA ILE A 63 -6.10 10.84 -13.01
C ILE A 63 -6.96 11.74 -12.12
N SER A 64 -7.67 11.11 -11.18
CA SER A 64 -8.42 11.81 -10.14
C SER A 64 -7.96 11.25 -8.80
N PHE A 65 -7.28 12.09 -8.01
CA PHE A 65 -7.00 11.78 -6.62
C PHE A 65 -8.21 12.17 -5.78
N PHE A 66 -8.67 11.29 -4.91
CA PHE A 66 -9.51 11.67 -3.77
C PHE A 66 -8.62 11.85 -2.54
N PHE A 67 -8.90 12.86 -1.71
CA PHE A 67 -8.24 13.02 -0.43
C PHE A 67 -9.21 13.29 0.72
N ASP A 68 -8.78 12.85 1.90
CA ASP A 68 -9.38 13.14 3.19
C ASP A 68 -8.28 13.55 4.16
N TYR A 69 -8.38 14.76 4.70
CA TYR A 69 -7.51 15.26 5.76
C TYR A 69 -8.33 15.52 7.03
N GLY A 70 -8.19 14.65 8.02
CA GLY A 70 -8.98 14.67 9.25
C GLY A 70 -8.60 13.57 10.24
N VAL A 71 -9.41 13.43 11.28
CA VAL A 71 -9.19 12.43 12.36
C VAL A 71 -9.69 11.04 11.96
N TYR A 72 -10.60 10.97 10.98
CA TYR A 72 -11.19 9.71 10.49
C TYR A 72 -10.65 9.28 9.13
N SER A 73 -9.54 9.87 8.68
CA SER A 73 -8.95 9.54 7.38
C SER A 73 -8.52 8.06 7.35
N ASN A 74 -8.91 7.37 6.29
CA ASN A 74 -8.74 5.93 6.15
C ASN A 74 -7.25 5.53 6.14
N GLU A 75 -6.84 4.63 7.02
CA GLU A 75 -5.42 4.25 7.14
C GLU A 75 -4.87 3.46 5.95
N LEU A 76 -5.69 3.07 4.97
CA LEU A 76 -5.39 2.14 3.88
C LEU A 76 -5.12 0.72 4.39
N ALA A 77 -5.02 -0.24 3.46
CA ALA A 77 -4.75 -1.65 3.77
C ALA A 77 -3.58 -1.79 4.78
N PRO A 78 -3.72 -2.60 5.84
CA PRO A 78 -2.65 -2.82 6.81
C PRO A 78 -1.50 -3.63 6.17
N THR A 79 -0.29 -3.50 6.70
CA THR A 79 0.76 -4.48 6.36
C THR A 79 0.39 -5.87 6.91
N PRO A 80 0.97 -6.96 6.37
CA PRO A 80 0.83 -8.27 6.99
C PRO A 80 1.16 -8.25 8.49
N GLU A 81 2.22 -7.54 8.90
CA GLU A 81 2.64 -7.44 10.30
C GLU A 81 1.57 -6.74 11.15
N GLN A 82 1.05 -5.59 10.69
CA GLN A 82 -0.01 -4.85 11.38
C GLN A 82 -1.28 -5.71 11.55
N TYR A 83 -1.67 -6.45 10.50
CA TYR A 83 -2.82 -7.35 10.56
C TYR A 83 -2.61 -8.49 11.56
N LEU A 84 -1.40 -9.04 11.62
CA LEU A 84 -1.08 -10.11 12.54
C LEU A 84 -1.04 -9.62 14.01
N GLU A 85 -0.51 -8.41 14.25
CA GLU A 85 -0.44 -7.78 15.57
C GLU A 85 -1.81 -7.41 16.14
N ASP A 86 -2.72 -6.88 15.30
CA ASP A 86 -4.10 -6.52 15.68
C ASP A 86 -4.90 -7.71 16.25
N SER A 87 -4.49 -8.94 15.93
CA SER A 87 -5.02 -10.17 16.54
C SER A 87 -6.53 -10.37 16.36
N THR A 88 -7.21 -9.55 15.55
CA THR A 88 -8.65 -9.72 15.27
C THR A 88 -8.95 -11.02 14.56
N TRP A 89 -7.95 -11.64 13.91
CA TRP A 89 -8.06 -12.97 13.32
C TRP A 89 -8.25 -14.08 14.38
N VAL A 90 -7.85 -13.85 15.64
CA VAL A 90 -7.99 -14.83 16.75
C VAL A 90 -9.46 -15.19 16.98
N LYS A 91 -10.38 -14.25 16.76
CA LYS A 91 -11.83 -14.50 16.94
C LYS A 91 -12.35 -15.63 16.05
N TYR A 92 -11.74 -15.82 14.86
CA TYR A 92 -12.13 -16.90 13.95
C TYR A 92 -11.69 -18.26 14.50
N ALA A 93 -10.55 -18.33 15.18
CA ALA A 93 -10.12 -19.53 15.88
C ALA A 93 -11.07 -19.87 17.05
N SER A 94 -11.62 -18.88 17.74
CA SER A 94 -12.61 -19.09 18.81
C SER A 94 -13.90 -19.76 18.35
N TYR A 95 -14.31 -19.55 17.09
CA TYR A 95 -15.57 -20.11 16.57
C TYR A 95 -15.61 -21.64 16.55
N GLN A 96 -14.45 -22.31 16.44
CA GLN A 96 -14.40 -23.78 16.45
C GLN A 96 -14.69 -24.39 17.82
N PHE A 97 -14.70 -23.58 18.88
CA PHE A 97 -15.01 -24.00 20.25
C PHE A 97 -16.38 -23.56 20.73
N MET A 98 -17.19 -22.93 19.87
CA MET A 98 -18.55 -22.55 20.21
C MET A 98 -19.42 -23.80 20.40
N GLU A 99 -20.18 -23.81 21.48
CA GLU A 99 -21.10 -24.90 21.78
C GLU A 99 -22.44 -24.68 21.05
N SER A 100 -22.99 -25.77 20.50
CA SER A 100 -24.30 -25.75 19.87
C SER A 100 -25.39 -25.33 20.86
N GLY A 101 -26.32 -24.49 20.41
CA GLY A 101 -27.44 -24.01 21.23
C GLY A 101 -27.10 -22.84 22.16
N LYS A 102 -25.86 -22.36 22.20
CA LYS A 102 -25.48 -21.13 22.90
C LYS A 102 -25.41 -19.95 21.94
N THR A 103 -25.93 -18.80 22.37
CA THR A 103 -25.75 -17.53 21.68
C THR A 103 -24.50 -16.85 22.23
N TYR A 104 -23.62 -16.41 21.35
CA TYR A 104 -22.39 -15.72 21.70
C TYR A 104 -22.44 -14.29 21.18
N ASN A 105 -22.05 -13.33 22.02
CA ASN A 105 -21.53 -12.05 21.56
C ASN A 105 -20.00 -12.11 21.56
N VAL A 106 -19.33 -11.06 21.07
CA VAL A 106 -17.87 -11.01 20.97
C VAL A 106 -17.19 -11.23 22.32
N ASP A 107 -17.75 -10.69 23.41
CA ASP A 107 -17.20 -10.81 24.77
C ASP A 107 -17.33 -12.21 25.36
N MET A 108 -18.27 -13.00 24.86
CA MET A 108 -18.56 -14.36 25.32
C MET A 108 -17.82 -15.43 24.50
N LEU A 109 -17.11 -15.07 23.43
CA LEU A 109 -16.41 -16.04 22.59
C LEU A 109 -15.42 -16.86 23.43
N PRO A 110 -15.33 -18.19 23.20
CA PRO A 110 -14.33 -19.02 23.86
C PRO A 110 -12.93 -18.46 23.62
N LYS A 111 -12.25 -18.05 24.69
CA LYS A 111 -10.91 -17.49 24.59
C LYS A 111 -9.89 -18.61 24.42
N GLY A 112 -8.91 -18.38 23.56
CA GLY A 112 -7.74 -19.24 23.41
C GLY A 112 -6.48 -18.40 23.48
N ASP A 113 -5.40 -19.02 23.93
CA ASP A 113 -4.08 -18.39 23.92
C ASP A 113 -3.42 -18.66 22.57
N VAL A 114 -2.73 -17.67 22.01
CA VAL A 114 -1.81 -17.87 20.88
C VAL A 114 -0.44 -18.19 21.47
N LEU A 115 0.05 -19.42 21.25
CA LEU A 115 1.33 -19.87 21.77
C LEU A 115 2.50 -19.48 20.85
N SER A 116 2.28 -19.59 19.55
CA SER A 116 3.27 -19.24 18.53
C SER A 116 2.62 -19.01 17.18
N MET A 117 3.32 -18.30 16.30
CA MET A 117 2.91 -18.05 14.92
C MET A 117 4.11 -18.22 13.98
N ARG A 118 3.85 -18.76 12.79
CA ARG A 118 4.85 -18.92 11.73
C ARG A 118 4.23 -18.73 10.36
N LYS A 119 5.07 -18.43 9.38
CA LYS A 119 4.67 -18.49 7.97
C LYS A 119 4.25 -19.92 7.60
N ALA A 120 3.21 -20.04 6.80
CA ALA A 120 2.74 -21.33 6.31
C ALA A 120 3.79 -21.98 5.40
N HIS A 121 3.97 -23.29 5.57
CA HIS A 121 4.70 -24.13 4.65
C HIS A 121 3.75 -24.67 3.57
N VAL A 122 4.33 -25.23 2.49
CA VAL A 122 3.55 -25.79 1.37
C VAL A 122 2.50 -26.81 1.84
N GLN A 123 2.84 -27.62 2.84
CA GLN A 123 1.91 -28.63 3.40
C GLN A 123 0.72 -28.00 4.11
N ASP A 124 0.92 -26.87 4.79
CA ASP A 124 -0.15 -26.12 5.45
C ASP A 124 -1.09 -25.53 4.38
N SER A 125 -0.53 -24.92 3.34
CA SER A 125 -1.32 -24.35 2.25
C SER A 125 -2.14 -25.41 1.50
N LEU A 126 -1.66 -26.65 1.40
CA LEU A 126 -2.43 -27.77 0.84
C LEU A 126 -3.58 -28.19 1.77
N ARG A 127 -3.34 -28.24 3.07
CA ARG A 127 -4.34 -28.61 4.08
C ARG A 127 -5.42 -27.53 4.24
N TRP A 128 -5.02 -26.27 4.23
CA TRP A 128 -5.84 -25.10 4.52
C TRP A 128 -5.91 -24.15 3.32
N LYS A 129 -5.97 -24.70 2.11
CA LYS A 129 -6.35 -24.02 0.86
C LYS A 129 -5.73 -22.62 0.68
N GLY A 130 -4.42 -22.49 0.91
CA GLY A 130 -3.68 -21.26 0.65
C GLY A 130 -3.50 -20.31 1.83
N SER A 131 -3.62 -20.77 3.08
CA SER A 131 -3.24 -19.96 4.26
C SER A 131 -1.81 -19.42 4.16
N GLU A 132 -1.60 -18.14 4.50
CA GLU A 132 -0.27 -17.51 4.51
C GLU A 132 0.50 -17.73 5.82
N TYR A 133 -0.21 -17.85 6.94
CA TYR A 133 0.37 -18.11 8.26
C TYR A 133 -0.38 -19.25 8.95
N VAL A 134 0.31 -19.86 9.91
CA VAL A 134 -0.28 -20.83 10.84
C VAL A 134 0.11 -20.39 12.24
N ALA A 135 -0.88 -20.36 13.13
CA ALA A 135 -0.62 -20.17 14.53
C ALA A 135 -1.06 -21.39 15.33
N THR A 136 -0.31 -21.64 16.39
CA THR A 136 -0.57 -22.71 17.34
C THR A 136 -1.25 -22.08 18.54
N GLY A 137 -2.47 -22.52 18.81
CA GLY A 137 -3.31 -22.04 19.88
C GLY A 137 -3.52 -23.08 20.99
N ARG A 138 -4.02 -22.60 22.12
CA ARG A 138 -4.46 -23.43 23.26
C ARG A 138 -5.84 -23.01 23.73
N HIS A 139 -6.71 -23.98 23.95
CA HIS A 139 -8.01 -23.80 24.60
C HIS A 139 -8.20 -24.89 25.66
N GLY A 140 -8.08 -24.53 26.94
CA GLY A 140 -7.95 -25.51 28.03
C GLY A 140 -6.72 -26.39 27.83
N GLU A 141 -6.89 -27.70 27.89
CA GLU A 141 -5.83 -28.70 27.65
C GLU A 141 -5.60 -29.00 26.15
N TYR A 142 -6.44 -28.45 25.27
CA TYR A 142 -6.37 -28.73 23.83
C TYR A 142 -5.40 -27.77 23.13
N ILE A 143 -4.41 -28.33 22.44
CA ILE A 143 -3.47 -27.61 21.57
C ILE A 143 -3.85 -27.89 20.12
N PHE A 144 -3.87 -26.84 19.30
CA PHE A 144 -4.29 -26.93 17.91
C PHE A 144 -3.55 -25.94 17.02
N ASP A 145 -3.44 -26.28 15.74
CA ASP A 145 -3.02 -25.33 14.71
C ASP A 145 -4.26 -24.76 14.02
N PHE A 146 -4.21 -23.47 13.71
CA PHE A 146 -5.24 -22.81 12.91
C PHE A 146 -4.60 -21.94 11.81
N PRO A 147 -5.17 -21.97 10.60
CA PRO A 147 -4.69 -21.16 9.49
C PRO A 147 -5.07 -19.68 9.68
N ILE A 148 -4.18 -18.79 9.28
CA ILE A 148 -4.44 -17.36 9.17
C ILE A 148 -4.36 -17.01 7.68
N TYR A 149 -5.42 -16.36 7.20
CA TYR A 149 -5.53 -15.88 5.83
C TYR A 149 -5.39 -14.37 5.85
N LEU A 150 -4.47 -13.84 5.06
CA LEU A 150 -4.39 -12.39 4.88
C LEU A 150 -5.60 -11.92 4.05
N PRO A 151 -6.24 -10.79 4.42
CA PRO A 151 -7.25 -10.15 3.60
C PRO A 151 -6.75 -9.84 2.18
N GLU A 152 -7.64 -9.91 1.19
CA GLU A 152 -7.27 -9.65 -0.21
C GLU A 152 -6.67 -8.25 -0.41
N GLU A 153 -7.15 -7.24 0.34
CA GLU A 153 -6.56 -5.89 0.30
C GLU A 153 -5.05 -5.87 0.63
N ILE A 154 -4.56 -6.75 1.51
CA ILE A 154 -3.12 -6.86 1.79
C ILE A 154 -2.41 -7.58 0.64
N LYS A 155 -3.07 -8.58 0.06
CA LYS A 155 -2.49 -9.43 -0.99
C LYS A 155 -2.42 -8.72 -2.34
N GLU A 156 -3.34 -7.81 -2.61
CA GLU A 156 -3.47 -7.08 -3.87
C GLU A 156 -2.62 -5.80 -3.94
N HIS A 157 -1.92 -5.43 -2.85
CA HIS A 157 -1.09 -4.23 -2.80
C HIS A 157 0.37 -4.56 -2.46
N ASP A 158 1.28 -3.78 -3.02
CA ASP A 158 2.62 -3.59 -2.48
C ASP A 158 2.55 -2.42 -1.50
N ILE A 159 2.95 -2.66 -0.25
CA ILE A 159 2.81 -1.70 0.85
C ILE A 159 4.20 -1.35 1.36
N SER A 160 4.51 -0.05 1.41
CA SER A 160 5.72 0.46 2.06
C SER A 160 5.36 1.38 3.22
N VAL A 161 6.09 1.24 4.32
CA VAL A 161 5.93 2.04 5.52
C VAL A 161 7.29 2.61 5.91
N ASP A 162 7.35 3.91 6.15
CA ASP A 162 8.53 4.57 6.67
C ASP A 162 8.16 5.77 7.56
N THR A 163 9.18 6.51 7.98
CA THR A 163 9.03 7.75 8.73
C THR A 163 9.83 8.84 8.04
N ILE A 164 9.17 9.97 7.75
CA ILE A 164 9.79 11.16 7.15
C ILE A 164 9.38 12.38 7.99
N ASP A 165 10.31 13.26 8.35
CA ASP A 165 10.02 14.50 9.09
C ASP A 165 9.04 14.31 10.29
N ASN A 166 9.28 13.26 11.08
CA ASN A 166 8.44 12.86 12.23
C ASN A 166 6.97 12.55 11.87
N GLN A 167 6.73 12.15 10.62
CA GLN A 167 5.47 11.63 10.11
C GLN A 167 5.59 10.13 9.85
N TYR A 168 4.65 9.35 10.38
CA TYR A 168 4.39 8.02 9.87
C TYR A 168 3.83 8.14 8.45
N ARG A 169 4.43 7.43 7.49
CA ARG A 169 3.97 7.41 6.11
C ARG A 169 3.80 5.96 5.66
N LYS A 170 2.64 5.67 5.08
CA LYS A 170 2.33 4.42 4.40
C LYS A 170 1.95 4.72 2.95
N ILE A 171 2.60 4.06 2.01
CA ILE A 171 2.23 4.09 0.59
C ILE A 171 1.74 2.71 0.21
N VAL A 172 0.56 2.66 -0.43
CA VAL A 172 0.02 1.45 -1.03
C VAL A 172 0.04 1.59 -2.54
N LYS A 173 0.47 0.54 -3.24
CA LYS A 173 0.46 0.46 -4.70
C LYS A 173 -0.27 -0.81 -5.12
N ALA A 174 -1.39 -0.68 -5.80
CA ALA A 174 -2.12 -1.84 -6.32
C ALA A 174 -1.25 -2.65 -7.28
N LYS A 175 -1.23 -3.98 -7.14
CA LYS A 175 -0.58 -4.89 -8.08
C LYS A 175 -1.30 -4.95 -9.43
N ASN A 176 -2.60 -4.64 -9.44
CA ASN A 176 -3.39 -4.41 -10.63
C ASN A 176 -3.91 -2.97 -10.61
N PRO A 177 -3.26 -2.02 -11.30
CA PRO A 177 -3.60 -0.59 -11.21
C PRO A 177 -5.02 -0.26 -11.70
N LYS A 178 -5.64 -1.13 -12.50
CA LYS A 178 -7.02 -0.93 -13.01
C LYS A 178 -8.11 -1.30 -12.01
N MET A 179 -7.79 -2.09 -10.99
CA MET A 179 -8.77 -2.70 -10.07
C MET A 179 -8.53 -2.32 -8.61
N GLY A 180 -7.41 -1.67 -8.30
CA GLY A 180 -7.04 -1.32 -6.93
C GLY A 180 -6.58 0.13 -6.81
N ILE A 181 -6.26 0.51 -5.57
CA ILE A 181 -5.86 1.87 -5.23
C ILE A 181 -4.34 2.02 -5.20
N THR A 182 -3.87 3.21 -5.57
CA THR A 182 -2.50 3.66 -5.29
C THR A 182 -2.58 4.95 -4.51
N GLY A 183 -1.98 4.99 -3.33
CA GLY A 183 -2.22 6.09 -2.41
C GLY A 183 -1.23 6.18 -1.27
N ILE A 184 -1.38 7.26 -0.51
CA ILE A 184 -0.60 7.59 0.67
C ILE A 184 -1.54 7.78 1.86
N TYR A 185 -1.12 7.28 3.01
CA TYR A 185 -1.58 7.68 4.32
C TYR A 185 -0.41 8.27 5.08
N ILE A 186 -0.57 9.47 5.63
CA ILE A 186 0.50 10.17 6.35
C ILE A 186 -0.05 10.93 7.57
N LYS A 187 0.61 10.78 8.72
CA LYS A 187 0.25 11.47 9.97
C LYS A 187 1.47 11.72 10.85
N PRO A 188 1.46 12.71 11.76
CA PRO A 188 2.44 12.79 12.83
C PRO A 188 2.39 11.54 13.70
N ILE A 189 3.53 11.18 14.28
CA ILE A 189 3.61 10.05 15.22
C ILE A 189 2.68 10.26 16.44
N ASN A 190 2.45 11.51 16.85
CA ASN A 190 1.69 11.86 18.07
C ASN A 190 0.40 12.62 17.79
N SER A 191 -0.28 12.35 16.67
CA SER A 191 -1.53 13.00 16.32
C SER A 191 -2.46 12.05 15.58
N ASP A 192 -3.76 12.21 15.82
CA ASP A 192 -4.79 11.45 15.13
C ASP A 192 -5.19 12.09 13.79
N THR A 193 -4.81 13.34 13.53
CA THR A 193 -5.07 13.99 12.24
C THR A 193 -4.11 13.47 11.18
N ALA A 194 -4.67 12.80 10.18
CA ALA A 194 -3.95 12.20 9.08
C ALA A 194 -4.41 12.78 7.74
N LEU A 195 -3.61 12.55 6.70
CA LEU A 195 -4.00 12.70 5.31
C LEU A 195 -4.04 11.32 4.68
N THR A 196 -5.16 11.00 4.04
CA THR A 196 -5.26 9.92 3.06
C THR A 196 -5.46 10.54 1.68
N MET A 197 -4.68 10.12 0.70
CA MET A 197 -4.86 10.52 -0.69
C MET A 197 -4.66 9.33 -1.61
N VAL A 198 -5.65 9.03 -2.46
CA VAL A 198 -5.70 7.83 -3.30
C VAL A 198 -6.11 8.15 -4.72
N ALA A 199 -5.60 7.39 -5.67
CA ALA A 199 -6.12 7.30 -7.03
C ALA A 199 -6.37 5.83 -7.38
N ASP A 200 -7.33 5.57 -8.26
CA ASP A 200 -7.70 4.23 -8.72
C ASP A 200 -7.85 4.19 -10.25
N SER A 201 -8.21 3.02 -10.78
CA SER A 201 -8.54 2.85 -12.21
C SER A 201 -7.43 3.33 -13.16
N LEU A 202 -6.18 3.12 -12.76
CA LEU A 202 -4.99 3.65 -13.43
C LEU A 202 -4.49 2.72 -14.54
N SER A 203 -3.92 3.29 -15.58
CA SER A 203 -2.93 2.60 -16.41
C SER A 203 -1.60 2.44 -15.67
N GLU A 204 -0.73 1.55 -16.14
CA GLU A 204 0.63 1.37 -15.58
C GLU A 204 1.43 2.68 -15.55
N SER A 205 1.40 3.46 -16.63
CA SER A 205 2.10 4.75 -16.71
C SER A 205 1.53 5.79 -15.74
N GLN A 206 0.20 5.81 -15.57
CA GLN A 206 -0.44 6.68 -14.59
C GLN A 206 -0.10 6.25 -13.16
N GLN A 207 -0.05 4.95 -12.87
CA GLN A 207 0.38 4.46 -11.55
C GLN A 207 1.82 4.87 -11.23
N GLU A 208 2.73 4.83 -12.21
CA GLU A 208 4.09 5.32 -12.03
C GLU A 208 4.13 6.84 -11.81
N LEU A 209 3.29 7.62 -12.49
CA LEU A 209 3.17 9.07 -12.24
C LEU A 209 2.63 9.33 -10.82
N VAL A 210 1.57 8.63 -10.42
CA VAL A 210 1.01 8.69 -9.07
C VAL A 210 2.08 8.37 -8.03
N ALA A 211 2.80 7.25 -8.16
CA ALA A 211 3.86 6.87 -7.24
C ALA A 211 4.95 7.95 -7.13
N ARG A 212 5.33 8.58 -8.25
CA ARG A 212 6.26 9.73 -8.24
C ARG A 212 5.68 10.91 -7.47
N ILE A 213 4.44 11.32 -7.74
CA ILE A 213 3.77 12.42 -7.03
C ILE A 213 3.76 12.15 -5.52
N LEU A 214 3.30 10.97 -5.09
CA LEU A 214 3.23 10.59 -3.67
C LEU A 214 4.60 10.62 -2.98
N SER A 215 5.67 10.30 -3.69
CA SER A 215 7.04 10.35 -3.15
C SER A 215 7.54 11.76 -2.85
N THR A 216 6.92 12.80 -3.44
CA THR A 216 7.32 14.21 -3.27
C THR A 216 6.75 14.87 -2.02
N VAL A 217 5.93 14.14 -1.25
CA VAL A 217 5.29 14.67 -0.04
C VAL A 217 6.31 15.33 0.89
N SER A 218 5.99 16.54 1.34
CA SER A 218 6.76 17.28 2.34
C SER A 218 5.83 17.93 3.35
N VAL A 219 6.35 18.19 4.55
CA VAL A 219 5.65 18.93 5.60
C VAL A 219 6.01 20.41 5.51
N LYS A 220 5.03 21.30 5.65
CA LYS A 220 5.23 22.75 5.73
C LYS A 220 5.80 23.21 7.07
#